data_AF-A0A1X7HLZ0-F1
#
_entry.id   AF-A0A1X7HLZ0-F1
#
_cell.length_a   1.000
_cell.length_b   1.000
_cell.length_c   1.000
_cell.angle_alpha   90.00
_cell.angle_beta   90.00
_cell.angle_gamma   90.00
#
_symmetry.space_group_name_H-M   'P 1'
#
loop_
_entity.id
_entity.type
_entity.pdbx_description
1 polymer ?
#
loop_
_entity_poly.entity_id
_entity_poly.type
_entity_poly.pdbx_seq_one_letter_code
_entity_poly.pdbx_strand_id
1 'polypeptide(L)' 'MRTESELFSSFRESLTPETLKDIDKLLFLYEWYLEETDPKHREVLKGQMNIIEQKYNLVTDHTKKAAQ' A
#
# COMPACT_ATOMS: atom_id res chain seq x y z
N MET A 1 -15.44 19.44 -16.80
CA MET A 1 -14.27 19.01 -15.99
C MET A 1 -14.66 17.70 -15.33
N ARG A 2 -13.78 16.68 -15.36
CA ARG A 2 -14.04 15.44 -14.61
C ARG A 2 -13.83 15.70 -13.12
N THR A 3 -14.64 15.08 -12.30
CA THR A 3 -14.49 15.07 -10.84
C THR A 3 -13.28 14.21 -10.44
N GLU A 4 -12.79 14.40 -9.21
CA GLU A 4 -11.70 13.60 -8.65
C GLU A 4 -12.04 12.11 -8.63
N SER A 5 -13.28 11.76 -8.29
CA SER A 5 -13.79 10.38 -8.29
C SER A 5 -13.74 9.76 -9.70
N GLU A 6 -14.17 10.51 -10.73
CA GLU A 6 -14.11 10.04 -12.12
C GLU A 6 -12.66 9.86 -12.61
N LEU A 7 -11.74 10.73 -12.19
CA LEU A 7 -10.32 10.61 -12.50
C LEU A 7 -9.70 9.39 -11.80
N PHE A 8 -10.04 9.15 -10.54
CA PHE A 8 -9.57 7.99 -9.78
C PHE A 8 -10.08 6.66 -10.35
N SER A 9 -11.37 6.60 -10.70
CA SER A 9 -11.95 5.41 -11.36
C SER A 9 -11.28 5.13 -12.71
N SER A 10 -11.11 6.17 -13.54
CA SER A 10 -10.43 6.02 -14.84
C SER A 10 -8.98 5.54 -14.68
N PHE A 11 -8.27 6.05 -13.68
CA PHE A 11 -6.91 5.61 -13.36
C PHE A 11 -6.92 4.14 -12.91
N ARG A 12 -7.80 3.75 -11.98
CA ARG A 12 -7.89 2.38 -11.47
C ARG A 12 -8.23 1.39 -12.59
N GLU A 13 -9.12 1.74 -13.51
CA GLU A 13 -9.46 0.92 -14.68
C GLU A 13 -8.30 0.75 -15.68
N SER A 14 -7.35 1.70 -15.71
CA SER A 14 -6.17 1.62 -16.59
C SER A 14 -5.06 0.70 -16.07
N LEU A 15 -5.15 0.25 -14.83
CA LEU A 15 -4.15 -0.61 -14.20
C LEU A 15 -4.31 -2.06 -14.64
N THR A 16 -3.18 -2.78 -14.69
CA THR A 16 -3.23 -4.22 -14.95
C THR A 16 -3.87 -4.96 -13.78
N PRO A 17 -4.48 -6.15 -14.00
CA PRO A 17 -5.00 -6.97 -12.90
C PRO A 17 -3.96 -7.32 -11.84
N GLU A 18 -2.69 -7.48 -12.26
CA GLU A 18 -1.57 -7.73 -11.34
C GLU A 18 -1.29 -6.52 -10.46
N THR A 19 -1.28 -5.32 -11.04
CA THR A 19 -1.10 -4.07 -10.29
C THR A 19 -2.23 -3.81 -9.31
N LEU A 20 -3.48 -4.08 -9.70
CA LEU A 20 -4.62 -3.97 -8.80
C LEU A 20 -4.49 -4.91 -7.59
N LYS A 21 -4.10 -6.17 -7.84
CA LYS A 21 -3.85 -7.15 -6.78
C LYS A 21 -2.74 -6.70 -5.82
N ASP A 22 -1.67 -6.13 -6.36
CA ASP A 22 -0.56 -5.63 -5.54
C ASP A 22 -0.99 -4.43 -4.68
N ILE A 23 -1.80 -3.52 -5.22
CA ILE A 23 -2.36 -2.37 -4.47
C ILE A 23 -3.25 -2.89 -3.33
N ASP A 24 -4.20 -3.78 -3.63
CA ASP A 24 -5.12 -4.30 -2.63
C ASP A 24 -4.35 -5.06 -1.52
N LYS A 25 -3.31 -5.81 -1.91
CA LYS A 25 -2.42 -6.48 -0.95
C LYS A 25 -1.62 -5.49 -0.10
N LEU A 26 -1.06 -4.44 -0.71
CA LEU A 26 -0.28 -3.43 0.02
C LEU A 26 -1.14 -2.69 1.05
N LEU A 27 -2.36 -2.31 0.67
CA LEU A 27 -3.32 -1.66 1.58
C LEU A 27 -3.66 -2.57 2.76
N PHE A 28 -4.00 -3.84 2.49
CA PHE A 28 -4.29 -4.82 3.54
C PHE A 28 -3.11 -5.03 4.50
N LEU A 29 -1.89 -5.19 3.97
CA LEU A 29 -0.69 -5.35 4.79
C LEU A 29 -0.40 -4.12 5.65
N TYR A 30 -0.65 -2.93 5.11
CA TYR A 30 -0.43 -1.68 5.82
C TYR A 30 -1.42 -1.50 6.98
N GLU A 31 -2.72 -1.76 6.75
CA GLU A 31 -3.73 -1.76 7.80
C GLU A 31 -3.36 -2.73 8.93
N TRP A 32 -2.96 -3.96 8.57
CA TRP A 32 -2.51 -4.94 9.55
C TRP A 32 -1.26 -4.49 10.29
N TYR A 33 -0.27 -3.90 9.60
CA TYR A 33 0.95 -3.39 10.23
C TYR A 33 0.67 -2.32 11.28
N LEU A 34 -0.34 -1.46 11.07
CA LEU A 34 -0.73 -0.43 12.02
C LEU A 34 -1.27 -1.03 13.33
N GLU A 35 -2.07 -2.08 13.22
CA GLU A 35 -2.73 -2.76 14.35
C GLU A 35 -1.84 -3.82 15.03
N GLU A 36 -0.81 -4.32 14.36
CA GLU A 36 0.03 -5.42 14.87
C GLU A 36 0.86 -5.00 16.08
N THR A 37 0.76 -5.76 17.16
CA THR A 37 1.44 -5.46 18.44
C THR A 37 2.69 -6.31 18.66
N ASP A 38 2.81 -7.48 18.03
CA ASP A 38 4.01 -8.31 18.07
C ASP A 38 5.11 -7.68 17.18
N PRO A 39 6.25 -7.25 17.76
CA PRO A 39 7.35 -6.69 16.99
C PRO A 39 7.90 -7.63 15.92
N LYS A 40 7.91 -8.95 16.17
CA LYS A 40 8.43 -9.92 15.19
C LYS A 40 7.50 -10.02 14.00
N HIS A 41 6.20 -10.09 14.25
CA HIS A 41 5.22 -10.15 13.18
C HIS A 41 5.15 -8.83 12.40
N ARG A 42 5.26 -7.69 13.10
CA ARG A 42 5.36 -6.36 12.51
C ARG A 42 6.53 -6.22 11.53
N GLU A 43 7.69 -6.79 11.84
CA GLU A 43 8.83 -6.82 10.90
C GLU A 43 8.58 -7.72 9.67
N VAL A 44 7.84 -8.83 9.83
CA VAL A 44 7.42 -9.66 8.69
C VAL A 44 6.49 -8.89 7.75
N LEU A 45 5.49 -8.21 8.31
CA LEU A 45 4.56 -7.37 7.53
C LEU A 45 5.32 -6.26 6.78
N LYS A 46 6.25 -5.59 7.45
CA LYS A 46 7.14 -4.59 6.85
C LYS A 46 7.96 -5.17 5.70
N GLY A 47 8.53 -6.37 5.86
CA GLY A 47 9.24 -7.06 4.79
C GLY A 47 8.35 -7.35 3.57
N GLN A 48 7.10 -7.76 3.80
CA GLN A 48 6.14 -8.01 2.72
C GLN A 48 5.73 -6.73 1.99
N MET A 49 5.53 -5.62 2.71
CA MET A 49 5.26 -4.31 2.11
C MET A 49 6.45 -3.85 1.25
N ASN A 50 7.67 -3.92 1.78
CA ASN A 50 8.89 -3.51 1.08
C ASN A 50 9.07 -4.20 -0.28
N ILE A 51 8.70 -5.49 -0.39
CA ILE A 51 8.79 -6.23 -1.66
C ILE A 51 7.90 -5.58 -2.74
N ILE A 52 6.67 -5.20 -2.37
CA ILE A 52 5.74 -4.56 -3.30
C ILE A 52 6.21 -3.13 -3.59
N GLU A 53 6.66 -2.40 -2.58
CA GLU A 53 7.14 -1.03 -2.74
C GLU A 53 8.34 -0.94 -3.68
N GLN A 54 9.31 -1.85 -3.55
CA GLN A 54 10.46 -1.95 -4.44
C GLN A 54 10.04 -2.27 -5.88
N LYS A 55 9.04 -3.14 -6.08
CA LYS A 55 8.51 -3.46 -7.41
C LYS A 55 8.04 -2.22 -8.17
N TYR A 56 7.52 -1.22 -7.45
CA TYR A 56 6.97 0.01 -8.00
C TYR A 56 7.85 1.26 -7.76
N ASN A 57 9.10 1.09 -7.30
CA ASN A 57 10.01 2.18 -6.94
C ASN A 57 9.41 3.19 -5.94
N LEU A 58 8.61 2.70 -5.00
CA LEU A 58 8.05 3.52 -3.91
C LEU A 58 9.10 3.67 -2.80
N VAL A 59 9.26 4.89 -2.30
CA VAL A 59 10.12 5.19 -1.14
C VAL A 59 9.22 5.57 0.03
N THR A 60 8.98 4.62 0.93
CA THR A 60 8.07 4.80 2.08
C THR A 60 8.82 4.61 3.39
N ASP A 61 8.61 5.52 4.33
CA ASP A 61 9.09 5.39 5.71
C ASP A 61 7.94 4.97 6.63
N HIS A 62 7.85 3.66 6.89
CA HIS A 62 6.82 3.04 7.76
C HIS A 62 7.00 3.33 9.26
N THR A 63 8.02 4.09 9.64
CA THR A 63 8.31 4.45 11.04
C THR A 63 7.77 5.83 11.42
N LYS A 64 7.46 6.68 10.44
CA LYS A 64 6.73 7.92 10.68
C LYS A 64 5.27 7.58 10.96
N LYS A 65 4.84 7.77 12.21
CA LYS A 65 3.41 7.92 12.51
C LYS A 65 2.85 8.95 11.53
N ALA A 66 1.82 8.58 10.77
CA ALA A 66 1.06 9.55 9.99
C ALA A 66 0.72 10.71 10.94
N ALA A 67 1.22 11.91 10.62
CA ALA A 67 0.89 13.10 11.39
C ALA A 67 -0.64 13.24 11.35
N GLN A 68 -1.26 13.09 12.53
CA GLN A 68 -2.67 13.41 12.74
C GLN A 68 -2.89 14.91 12.57
#